data_AF-A0A6I9NVP2-F1
#
_entry.id   AF-A0A6I9NVP2-F1
#
_cell.length_a   1.000
_cell.length_b   1.000
_cell.length_c   1.000
_cell.angle_alpha   90.00
_cell.angle_beta   90.00
_cell.angle_gamma   90.00
#
_symmetry.space_group_name_H-M   'P 1'
#
loop_
_entity.id
_entity.type
_entity.pdbx_description
1 polymer ?
#
loop_
_entity_poly.entity_id
_entity_poly.type
_entity_poly.pdbx_seq_one_letter_code
_entity_poly.pdbx_strand_id
1 'polypeptide(L)'
;AAGSSEQGAEPGLGAESDAALGAESVLWAGLGVAARCLSCIADVLVIMAGGLGGLRSGPAANEAWSHAYSLLEEGDLRGGVKALAAQRDHWLSRPDLLVRAARHYEGAGQVLLRRAVMSSQRFISIGQGEAPPLGEWQEVECPARLDLAGGWSDTPPIAFEHGGSVTNVAVRVDGKRPIGARARRIPEPRLLLVSHSGGRDSGVSTETGCDSLDDLRDYCQPHAPGALLMAVCVCS
;
A
#
# COMPACT_ATOMS: atom_id res chain seq x y z
N ALA A 1 -9.28 25.97 62.15
CA ALA A 1 -8.06 26.14 61.34
C ALA A 1 -7.95 24.94 60.43
N ALA A 2 -8.51 25.05 59.22
CA ALA A 2 -8.48 23.98 58.22
C ALA A 2 -7.54 24.43 57.10
N GLY A 3 -6.57 23.56 56.82
CA GLY A 3 -5.49 23.77 55.88
C GLY A 3 -5.97 23.73 54.42
N SER A 4 -5.23 24.51 53.65
CA SER A 4 -5.18 24.65 52.20
C SER A 4 -5.03 23.34 51.43
N SER A 5 -5.79 23.22 50.33
CA SER A 5 -5.48 22.32 49.21
C SER A 5 -5.38 23.16 47.93
N GLU A 6 -4.16 23.22 47.40
CA GLU A 6 -3.84 23.82 46.10
C GLU A 6 -4.43 22.96 44.98
N GLN A 7 -5.17 23.60 44.08
CA GLN A 7 -5.54 23.04 42.78
C GLN A 7 -4.38 23.31 41.81
N GLY A 8 -3.59 22.28 41.53
CA GLY A 8 -2.65 22.28 40.41
C GLY A 8 -3.42 22.08 39.11
N ALA A 9 -3.43 23.09 38.25
CA ALA A 9 -3.89 22.98 36.87
C ALA A 9 -2.85 22.20 36.04
N GLU A 10 -3.25 21.09 35.44
CA GLU A 10 -2.43 20.43 34.40
C GLU A 10 -2.47 21.27 33.10
N PRO A 11 -1.32 21.50 32.45
CA PRO A 11 -1.28 22.22 31.18
C PRO A 11 -1.74 21.31 30.03
N GLY A 12 -2.50 21.90 29.11
CA GLY A 12 -3.14 21.21 27.99
C GLY A 12 -2.16 20.54 27.03
N LEU A 13 -2.14 19.21 27.05
CA LEU A 13 -1.48 18.34 26.07
C LEU A 13 -2.32 18.07 24.81
N GLY A 14 -3.55 18.57 24.72
CA GLY A 14 -4.49 18.27 23.62
C GLY A 14 -4.45 19.23 22.43
N ALA A 15 -3.90 20.44 22.58
CA ALA A 15 -3.99 21.47 21.52
C ALA A 15 -2.90 21.33 20.45
N GLU A 16 -1.70 20.87 20.82
CA GLU A 16 -0.58 20.68 19.89
C GLU A 16 -0.74 19.42 19.03
N SER A 17 -1.35 18.35 19.57
CA SER A 17 -1.65 17.13 18.83
C SER A 17 -2.69 17.37 17.74
N ASP A 18 -3.75 18.13 18.04
CA ASP A 18 -4.84 18.40 17.11
C ASP A 18 -4.39 19.31 15.95
N ALA A 19 -3.50 20.28 16.21
CA ALA A 19 -2.93 21.14 15.18
C ALA A 19 -1.99 20.37 14.22
N ALA A 20 -1.18 19.44 14.76
CA ALA A 20 -0.33 18.56 13.95
C ALA A 20 -1.15 17.60 13.08
N LEU A 21 -2.21 16.99 13.65
CA LEU A 21 -3.15 16.14 12.91
C LEU A 21 -3.89 16.93 11.81
N GLY A 22 -4.24 18.20 12.07
CA GLY A 22 -4.86 19.09 11.10
C GLY A 22 -3.96 19.41 9.90
N ALA A 23 -2.70 19.82 10.14
CA ALA A 23 -1.73 20.10 9.08
C ALA A 23 -1.37 18.86 8.25
N GLU A 24 -1.36 17.68 8.87
CA GLU A 24 -1.09 16.41 8.19
C GLU A 24 -2.28 15.93 7.34
N SER A 25 -3.51 16.09 7.81
CA SER A 25 -4.71 15.80 7.00
C SER A 25 -4.71 16.57 5.67
N VAL A 26 -4.23 17.82 5.71
CA VAL A 26 -4.09 18.70 4.54
C VAL A 26 -2.98 18.20 3.60
N LEU A 27 -1.89 17.65 4.15
CA LEU A 27 -0.81 17.05 3.36
C LEU A 27 -1.29 15.80 2.60
N TRP A 28 -2.07 14.92 3.24
CA TRP A 28 -2.60 13.70 2.62
C TRP A 28 -3.63 13.99 1.53
N ALA A 29 -4.55 14.92 1.80
CA ALA A 29 -5.46 15.45 0.80
C ALA A 29 -4.69 16.05 -0.39
N GLY A 30 -3.55 16.71 -0.12
CA GLY A 30 -2.65 17.23 -1.14
C GLY A 30 -2.05 16.16 -2.05
N LEU A 31 -1.64 15.02 -1.51
CA LEU A 31 -1.10 13.90 -2.30
C LEU A 31 -2.16 13.24 -3.19
N GLY A 32 -3.38 13.04 -2.68
CA GLY A 32 -4.49 12.51 -3.47
C GLY A 32 -4.85 13.43 -4.64
N VAL A 33 -4.95 14.74 -4.38
CA VAL A 33 -5.20 15.75 -5.42
C VAL A 33 -4.08 15.76 -6.46
N ALA A 34 -2.82 15.71 -6.03
CA ALA A 34 -1.68 15.66 -6.94
C ALA A 34 -1.68 14.39 -7.82
N ALA A 35 -1.95 13.22 -7.23
CA ALA A 35 -2.07 11.97 -7.97
C ALA A 35 -3.18 12.05 -9.04
N ARG A 36 -4.35 12.60 -8.70
CA ARG A 36 -5.41 12.86 -9.67
C ARG A 36 -4.96 13.81 -10.78
N CYS A 37 -4.30 14.91 -10.46
CA CYS A 37 -3.81 15.85 -11.47
C CYS A 37 -2.87 15.16 -12.47
N LEU A 38 -1.99 14.27 -11.99
CA LEU A 38 -1.13 13.47 -12.86
C LEU A 38 -1.94 12.51 -13.75
N SER A 39 -2.97 11.85 -13.21
CA SER A 39 -3.89 11.03 -14.00
C SER A 39 -4.61 11.84 -15.09
N CYS A 40 -5.09 13.05 -14.77
CA CYS A 40 -5.73 13.93 -15.76
C CYS A 40 -4.76 14.33 -16.88
N ILE A 41 -3.48 14.59 -16.55
CA ILE A 41 -2.45 14.87 -17.58
C ILE A 41 -2.24 13.64 -18.47
N ALA A 42 -2.22 12.43 -17.90
CA ALA A 42 -2.13 11.20 -18.68
C ALA A 42 -3.29 11.07 -19.67
N ASP A 43 -4.53 11.37 -19.25
CA ASP A 43 -5.69 11.30 -20.13
C ASP A 43 -5.64 12.33 -21.26
N VAL A 44 -5.20 13.57 -20.97
CA VAL A 44 -4.96 14.59 -22.01
C VAL A 44 -3.94 14.09 -23.04
N LEU A 45 -2.83 13.50 -22.61
CA LEU A 45 -1.81 12.95 -23.50
C LEU A 45 -2.37 11.83 -24.40
N VAL A 46 -3.21 10.94 -23.85
CA VAL A 46 -3.86 9.88 -24.62
C VAL A 46 -4.86 10.46 -25.63
N ILE A 47 -5.64 11.47 -25.25
CA ILE A 47 -6.57 12.17 -26.16
C ILE A 47 -5.80 12.83 -27.30
N MET A 48 -4.68 13.50 -26.99
CA MET A 48 -3.80 14.12 -27.98
C MET A 48 -3.22 13.12 -28.99
N ALA A 49 -3.05 11.85 -28.60
CA ALA A 49 -2.57 10.80 -29.51
C ALA A 49 -3.61 10.39 -30.57
N GLY A 50 -4.89 10.81 -30.44
CA GLY A 50 -5.92 10.60 -31.45
C GLY A 50 -6.19 9.13 -31.81
N GLY A 51 -5.95 8.21 -30.87
CA GLY A 51 -6.08 6.76 -31.10
C GLY A 51 -4.94 6.12 -31.91
N LEU A 52 -3.91 6.90 -32.29
CA LEU A 52 -2.81 6.44 -33.14
C LEU A 52 -1.59 5.92 -32.35
N GLY A 53 -1.61 5.99 -31.02
CA GLY A 53 -0.47 5.64 -30.17
C GLY A 53 -0.39 4.17 -29.72
N GLY A 54 -1.31 3.33 -30.17
CA GLY A 54 -1.40 1.92 -29.76
C GLY A 54 -1.96 1.73 -28.35
N LEU A 55 -1.75 0.53 -27.79
CA LEU A 55 -2.27 0.18 -26.46
C LEU A 55 -1.53 0.90 -25.34
N ARG A 56 -2.26 1.24 -24.27
CA ARG A 56 -1.72 1.80 -23.01
C ARG A 56 -1.07 0.72 -22.12
N SER A 57 -0.88 -0.51 -22.60
CA SER A 57 -0.38 -1.65 -21.80
C SER A 57 1.16 -1.81 -21.84
N GLY A 58 1.73 -2.22 -20.70
CA GLY A 58 3.15 -2.56 -20.52
C GLY A 58 3.88 -1.69 -19.47
N PRO A 59 5.01 -2.17 -18.92
CA PRO A 59 5.69 -1.54 -17.77
C PRO A 59 6.23 -0.14 -18.10
N ALA A 60 6.05 0.80 -17.17
CA ALA A 60 6.53 2.19 -17.25
C ALA A 60 8.01 2.32 -16.84
N ALA A 61 8.89 1.49 -17.41
CA ALA A 61 10.29 1.32 -16.97
C ALA A 61 11.32 2.05 -17.85
N ASN A 62 11.01 3.26 -18.33
CA ASN A 62 11.97 4.07 -19.08
C ASN A 62 12.85 4.87 -18.11
N GLU A 63 14.16 4.63 -18.15
CA GLU A 63 15.14 5.25 -17.24
C GLU A 63 15.14 6.77 -17.28
N ALA A 64 14.75 7.40 -18.40
CA ALA A 64 14.74 8.85 -18.51
C ALA A 64 13.69 9.52 -17.60
N TRP A 65 12.72 8.76 -17.08
CA TRP A 65 11.72 9.23 -16.12
C TRP A 65 12.09 8.93 -14.66
N SER A 66 13.16 8.15 -14.42
CA SER A 66 13.56 7.68 -13.08
C SER A 66 13.84 8.82 -12.10
N HIS A 67 14.52 9.87 -12.56
CA HIS A 67 14.82 11.03 -11.72
C HIS A 67 13.55 11.72 -11.19
N ALA A 68 12.53 11.83 -12.03
CA ALA A 68 11.26 12.42 -11.63
C ALA A 68 10.56 11.56 -10.57
N TYR A 69 10.61 10.23 -10.70
CA TYR A 69 10.13 9.32 -9.67
C TYR A 69 10.92 9.53 -8.38
N SER A 70 12.26 9.38 -8.37
CA SER A 70 13.09 9.57 -7.17
C SER A 70 12.73 10.81 -6.35
N LEU A 71 12.51 11.97 -7.01
CA LEU A 71 12.06 13.19 -6.33
C LEU A 71 10.68 13.04 -5.65
N LEU A 72 9.70 12.43 -6.33
CA LEU A 72 8.38 12.15 -5.77
C LEU A 72 8.46 11.15 -4.62
N GLU A 73 9.30 10.12 -4.74
CA GLU A 73 9.62 9.13 -3.70
C GLU A 73 10.18 9.82 -2.44
N GLU A 74 11.11 10.76 -2.61
CA GLU A 74 11.81 11.44 -1.52
C GLU A 74 10.97 12.49 -0.77
N GLY A 75 9.88 12.99 -1.35
CA GLY A 75 9.13 14.08 -0.74
C GLY A 75 8.93 15.30 -1.61
N ASP A 76 9.78 15.48 -2.61
CA ASP A 76 9.79 16.69 -3.43
C ASP A 76 8.74 16.63 -4.54
N LEU A 77 7.48 16.85 -4.15
CA LEU A 77 6.36 16.92 -5.09
C LEU A 77 6.58 17.97 -6.18
N ARG A 78 7.10 19.15 -5.81
CA ARG A 78 7.29 20.26 -6.76
C ARG A 78 8.39 19.94 -7.75
N GLY A 79 9.53 19.43 -7.29
CA GLY A 79 10.65 19.00 -8.13
C GLY A 79 10.25 17.85 -9.03
N GLY A 80 9.59 16.83 -8.49
CA GLY A 80 9.11 15.68 -9.25
C GLY A 80 8.15 16.08 -10.37
N VAL A 81 7.15 16.93 -10.09
CA VAL A 81 6.21 17.42 -11.13
C VAL A 81 6.94 18.24 -12.21
N LYS A 82 7.92 19.08 -11.83
CA LYS A 82 8.74 19.82 -12.80
C LYS A 82 9.58 18.90 -13.67
N ALA A 83 10.20 17.87 -13.08
CA ALA A 83 10.98 16.88 -13.81
C ALA A 83 10.11 16.06 -14.78
N LEU A 84 8.91 15.65 -14.36
CA LEU A 84 7.92 15.02 -15.25
C LEU A 84 7.56 15.92 -16.45
N ALA A 85 7.36 17.22 -16.20
CA ALA A 85 7.02 18.17 -17.26
C ALA A 85 8.17 18.35 -18.24
N ALA A 86 9.40 18.56 -17.75
CA ALA A 86 10.59 18.70 -18.58
C ALA A 86 10.85 17.43 -19.41
N GLN A 87 10.68 16.25 -18.82
CA GLN A 87 10.88 15.00 -19.54
C GLN A 87 9.81 14.80 -20.62
N ARG A 88 8.53 15.07 -20.31
CA ARG A 88 7.40 14.95 -21.24
C ARG A 88 7.59 15.74 -22.53
N ASP A 89 8.23 16.91 -22.49
CA ASP A 89 8.39 17.76 -23.67
C ASP A 89 9.18 17.05 -24.80
N HIS A 90 10.02 16.07 -24.47
CA HIS A 90 10.73 15.22 -25.45
C HIS A 90 9.84 14.14 -26.11
N TRP A 91 8.61 13.96 -25.63
CA TRP A 91 7.70 12.86 -26.01
C TRP A 91 6.44 13.35 -26.73
N LEU A 92 6.29 14.65 -26.96
CA LEU A 92 5.09 15.22 -27.57
C LEU A 92 5.06 15.10 -29.11
N SER A 93 6.13 14.61 -29.74
CA SER A 93 6.31 14.66 -31.19
C SER A 93 5.50 13.62 -31.97
N ARG A 94 5.11 12.51 -31.33
CA ARG A 94 4.45 11.38 -32.00
C ARG A 94 3.36 10.74 -31.12
N PRO A 95 2.27 10.21 -31.72
CA PRO A 95 1.19 9.55 -30.97
C PRO A 95 1.65 8.42 -30.05
N ASP A 96 2.59 7.58 -30.48
CA ASP A 96 3.10 6.48 -29.66
C ASP A 96 3.89 6.97 -28.43
N LEU A 97 4.62 8.08 -28.58
CA LEU A 97 5.33 8.71 -27.47
C LEU A 97 4.38 9.39 -26.48
N LEU A 98 3.28 9.99 -26.97
CA LEU A 98 2.22 10.55 -26.12
C LEU A 98 1.58 9.47 -25.22
N VAL A 99 1.22 8.32 -25.79
CA VAL A 99 0.65 7.19 -25.01
C VAL A 99 1.68 6.62 -24.01
N ARG A 100 2.97 6.60 -24.35
CA ARG A 100 4.02 6.17 -23.43
C ARG A 100 4.26 7.19 -22.31
N ALA A 101 4.28 8.48 -22.63
CA ALA A 101 4.39 9.56 -21.64
C ALA A 101 3.20 9.53 -20.66
N ALA A 102 1.98 9.29 -21.16
CA ALA A 102 0.80 9.13 -20.31
C ALA A 102 1.00 8.06 -19.22
N ARG A 103 1.57 6.90 -19.58
CA ARG A 103 1.88 5.84 -18.60
C ARG A 103 2.87 6.27 -17.53
N HIS A 104 3.81 7.14 -17.85
CA HIS A 104 4.74 7.67 -16.86
C HIS A 104 4.05 8.61 -15.86
N TYR A 105 3.07 9.40 -16.33
CA TYR A 105 2.23 10.19 -15.43
C TYR A 105 1.33 9.32 -14.53
N GLU A 106 0.79 8.22 -15.06
CA GLU A 106 0.07 7.23 -14.23
C GLU A 106 0.99 6.62 -13.17
N GLY A 107 2.19 6.18 -13.57
CA GLY A 107 3.20 5.64 -12.66
C GLY A 107 3.57 6.63 -11.55
N ALA A 108 3.80 7.90 -11.90
CA ALA A 108 4.02 8.96 -10.92
C ALA A 108 2.82 9.16 -9.97
N GLY A 109 1.59 9.07 -10.47
CA GLY A 109 0.39 9.07 -9.63
C GLY A 109 0.40 7.91 -8.63
N GLN A 110 0.79 6.71 -9.07
CA GLN A 110 0.92 5.54 -8.19
C GLN A 110 2.01 5.71 -7.13
N VAL A 111 3.11 6.40 -7.44
CA VAL A 111 4.12 6.77 -6.42
C VAL A 111 3.49 7.59 -5.30
N LEU A 112 2.74 8.63 -5.65
CA LEU A 112 2.11 9.51 -4.67
C LEU A 112 1.05 8.78 -3.83
N LEU A 113 0.21 7.95 -4.47
CA LEU A 113 -0.77 7.12 -3.77
C LEU A 113 -0.09 6.13 -2.82
N ARG A 114 1.00 5.47 -3.26
CA ARG A 114 1.76 4.55 -2.41
C ARG A 114 2.33 5.28 -1.20
N ARG A 115 2.87 6.49 -1.34
CA ARG A 115 3.36 7.28 -0.21
C ARG A 115 2.25 7.66 0.76
N ALA A 116 1.08 8.04 0.25
CA ALA A 116 -0.09 8.28 1.10
C ALA A 116 -0.50 7.01 1.85
N VAL A 117 -0.53 5.84 1.21
CA VAL A 117 -0.82 4.55 1.87
C VAL A 117 0.23 4.22 2.93
N MET A 118 1.52 4.38 2.63
CA MET A 118 2.61 4.06 3.57
C MET A 118 2.63 4.96 4.80
N SER A 119 1.99 6.13 4.76
CA SER A 119 1.79 6.95 5.95
C SER A 119 0.99 6.24 7.06
N SER A 120 0.20 5.22 6.70
CA SER A 120 -0.54 4.40 7.67
C SER A 120 0.35 3.78 8.75
N GLN A 121 1.64 3.54 8.45
CA GLN A 121 2.63 3.06 9.42
C GLN A 121 2.73 3.92 10.69
N ARG A 122 2.41 5.22 10.60
CA ARG A 122 2.39 6.13 11.76
C ARG A 122 1.32 5.79 12.78
N PHE A 123 0.26 5.10 12.36
CA PHE A 123 -0.86 4.69 13.19
C PHE A 123 -0.76 3.22 13.61
N ILE A 124 0.31 2.52 13.21
CA ILE A 124 0.57 1.13 13.55
C ILE A 124 1.61 1.10 14.65
N SER A 125 1.31 0.43 15.76
CA SER A 125 2.24 0.21 16.86
C SER A 125 2.46 -1.28 17.07
N ILE A 126 3.73 -1.70 17.11
CA ILE A 126 4.12 -3.07 17.45
C ILE A 126 4.14 -3.19 18.98
N GLY A 127 3.25 -4.02 19.52
CA GLY A 127 3.25 -4.34 20.94
C GLY A 127 4.38 -5.31 21.31
N GLN A 128 4.87 -5.22 22.55
CA GLN A 128 5.73 -6.25 23.12
C GLN A 128 4.87 -7.38 23.68
N GLY A 129 5.20 -8.63 23.36
CA GLY A 129 4.50 -9.82 23.83
C GLY A 129 5.48 -10.92 24.18
N GLU A 130 5.06 -11.85 25.04
CA GLU A 130 5.87 -13.05 25.33
C GLU A 130 5.99 -13.92 24.09
N ALA A 131 7.21 -14.37 23.80
CA ALA A 131 7.45 -15.27 22.68
C ALA A 131 6.80 -16.63 22.99
N PRO A 132 5.97 -17.18 22.09
CA PRO A 132 5.36 -18.49 22.31
C PRO A 132 6.43 -19.59 22.44
N PRO A 133 6.15 -20.75 23.05
CA PRO A 133 7.13 -21.82 23.17
C PRO A 133 7.61 -22.37 21.81
N LEU A 134 8.79 -23.00 21.79
CA LEU A 134 9.31 -23.66 20.59
C LEU A 134 8.40 -24.84 20.21
N GLY A 135 8.06 -24.94 18.92
CA GLY A 135 7.28 -26.05 18.37
C GLY A 135 5.77 -25.93 18.55
N GLU A 136 5.27 -25.02 19.39
CA GLU A 136 3.83 -24.83 19.63
C GLU A 136 3.16 -24.04 18.52
N TRP A 137 2.05 -24.59 18.01
CA TRP A 137 1.25 -23.98 16.96
C TRP A 137 0.27 -22.96 17.52
N GLN A 138 0.34 -21.74 16.98
CA GLN A 138 -0.69 -20.72 17.12
C GLN A 138 -1.50 -20.69 15.82
N GLU A 139 -2.82 -20.78 15.92
CA GLU A 139 -3.73 -20.87 14.78
C GLU A 139 -4.80 -19.79 14.85
N VAL A 140 -5.07 -19.17 13.70
CA VAL A 140 -6.13 -18.18 13.54
C VAL A 140 -6.99 -18.54 12.34
N GLU A 141 -8.29 -18.34 12.48
CA GLU A 141 -9.28 -18.56 11.43
C GLU A 141 -10.19 -17.33 11.29
N CYS A 142 -10.44 -16.93 10.05
CA CYS A 142 -11.24 -15.79 9.66
C CYS A 142 -12.36 -16.24 8.69
N PRO A 143 -13.60 -15.74 8.86
CA PRO A 143 -14.66 -15.96 7.88
C PRO A 143 -14.28 -15.35 6.53
N ALA A 144 -14.87 -15.85 5.44
CA ALA A 144 -14.82 -15.15 4.17
C ALA A 144 -15.68 -13.87 4.25
N ARG A 145 -15.43 -12.91 3.35
CA ARG A 145 -16.25 -11.70 3.24
C ARG A 145 -16.99 -11.67 1.92
N LEU A 146 -18.22 -11.17 1.95
CA LEU A 146 -18.98 -10.78 0.76
C LEU A 146 -19.29 -9.30 0.83
N ASP A 147 -18.99 -8.58 -0.25
CA ASP A 147 -19.30 -7.16 -0.35
C ASP A 147 -20.72 -7.01 -0.92
N LEU A 148 -21.63 -6.41 -0.15
CA LEU A 148 -23.03 -6.21 -0.53
C LEU A 148 -23.23 -4.92 -1.32
N ALA A 149 -22.49 -3.87 -0.96
CA ALA A 149 -22.53 -2.56 -1.61
C ALA A 149 -21.23 -1.79 -1.40
N GLY A 150 -20.93 -0.87 -2.33
CA GLY A 150 -19.79 0.03 -2.23
C GLY A 150 -18.44 -0.60 -2.55
N GLY A 151 -18.42 -1.79 -3.17
CA GLY A 151 -17.17 -2.48 -3.55
C GLY A 151 -16.19 -1.55 -4.27
N TRP A 152 -14.91 -1.64 -3.90
CA TRP A 152 -13.80 -0.79 -4.34
C TRP A 152 -13.83 0.67 -3.89
N SER A 153 -14.89 1.16 -3.24
CA SER A 153 -14.93 2.56 -2.77
C SER A 153 -13.88 2.86 -1.69
N ASP A 154 -13.46 1.83 -0.94
CA ASP A 154 -12.39 1.86 0.07
C ASP A 154 -10.97 1.70 -0.50
N THR A 155 -10.84 1.54 -1.82
CA THR A 155 -9.54 1.38 -2.48
C THR A 155 -9.04 2.72 -3.05
N PRO A 156 -7.79 3.12 -2.83
CA PRO A 156 -7.20 4.25 -3.53
C PRO A 156 -7.24 4.07 -5.07
N PRO A 157 -7.41 5.15 -5.86
CA PRO A 157 -7.49 6.55 -5.43
C PRO A 157 -8.85 6.98 -4.88
N ILE A 158 -9.92 6.20 -5.11
CA ILE A 158 -11.31 6.59 -4.80
C ILE A 158 -11.46 7.00 -3.33
N ALA A 159 -10.96 6.16 -2.42
CA ALA A 159 -11.06 6.38 -0.99
C ALA A 159 -10.40 7.69 -0.51
N PHE A 160 -9.35 8.15 -1.19
CA PHE A 160 -8.64 9.38 -0.81
C PHE A 160 -9.32 10.64 -1.35
N GLU A 161 -9.98 10.54 -2.50
CA GLU A 161 -10.61 11.70 -3.14
C GLU A 161 -12.04 11.95 -2.68
N HIS A 162 -12.77 10.87 -2.40
CA HIS A 162 -14.21 10.93 -2.14
C HIS A 162 -14.61 10.30 -0.81
N GLY A 163 -13.65 9.72 -0.07
CA GLY A 163 -13.96 8.75 0.97
C GLY A 163 -14.41 7.42 0.38
N GLY A 164 -14.52 6.41 1.24
CA GLY A 164 -14.92 5.06 0.86
C GLY A 164 -15.74 4.41 1.96
N SER A 165 -16.75 3.62 1.58
CA SER A 165 -17.54 2.85 2.52
C SER A 165 -18.09 1.60 1.83
N VAL A 166 -17.62 0.44 2.28
CA VAL A 166 -18.10 -0.87 1.83
C VAL A 166 -19.02 -1.45 2.90
N THR A 167 -20.24 -1.80 2.52
CA THR A 167 -21.10 -2.65 3.35
C THR A 167 -20.81 -4.10 3.03
N ASN A 168 -20.22 -4.83 3.97
CA ASN A 168 -19.87 -6.24 3.81
C ASN A 168 -20.54 -7.13 4.87
N VAL A 169 -20.51 -8.44 4.62
CA VAL A 169 -20.95 -9.46 5.57
C VAL A 169 -19.90 -10.57 5.68
N ALA A 170 -19.63 -10.98 6.92
CA ALA A 170 -18.79 -12.13 7.20
C ALA A 170 -19.60 -13.42 7.00
N VAL A 171 -19.07 -14.34 6.19
CA VAL A 171 -19.73 -15.60 5.86
C VAL A 171 -18.84 -16.80 6.15
N ARG A 172 -19.48 -17.87 6.63
CA ARG A 172 -18.87 -19.19 6.70
C ARG A 172 -19.15 -19.92 5.39
N VAL A 173 -18.16 -20.63 4.87
CA VAL A 173 -18.30 -21.48 3.68
C VAL A 173 -18.41 -22.92 4.17
N ASP A 174 -19.53 -23.58 3.86
CA ASP A 174 -19.86 -24.93 4.35
C ASP A 174 -19.72 -25.07 5.89
N GLY A 175 -20.15 -24.03 6.61
CA GLY A 175 -20.08 -23.96 8.08
C GLY A 175 -18.69 -23.67 8.65
N LYS A 176 -17.66 -23.48 7.81
CA LYS A 176 -16.25 -23.26 8.21
C LYS A 176 -15.80 -21.81 7.97
N ARG A 177 -14.72 -21.42 8.64
CA ARG A 177 -13.95 -20.19 8.39
C ARG A 177 -12.76 -20.56 7.50
N PRO A 178 -12.84 -20.34 6.18
CA PRO A 178 -11.91 -20.97 5.25
C PRO A 178 -10.55 -20.28 5.15
N ILE A 179 -10.42 -19.05 5.67
CA ILE A 179 -9.20 -18.26 5.60
C ILE A 179 -8.51 -18.39 6.96
N GLY A 180 -7.25 -18.81 6.99
CA GLY A 180 -6.54 -18.97 8.24
C GLY A 180 -5.04 -19.06 8.04
N ALA A 181 -4.32 -18.94 9.15
CA ALA A 181 -2.89 -19.10 9.20
C ALA A 181 -2.51 -19.80 10.49
N ARG A 182 -1.42 -20.54 10.45
CA ARG A 182 -0.78 -21.09 11.64
C ARG A 182 0.70 -20.76 11.63
N ALA A 183 1.23 -20.44 12.80
CA ALA A 183 2.65 -20.16 12.98
C ALA A 183 3.16 -20.88 14.22
N ARG A 184 4.43 -21.28 14.19
CA ARG A 184 5.14 -21.80 15.34
C ARG A 184 6.59 -21.35 15.28
N ARG A 185 7.24 -21.27 16.43
CA ARG A 185 8.69 -21.07 16.45
C ARG A 185 9.42 -22.38 16.19
N ILE A 186 10.50 -22.30 15.44
CA ILE A 186 11.41 -23.41 15.15
C ILE A 186 12.79 -23.10 15.75
N PRO A 187 13.61 -24.12 16.07
CA PRO A 187 14.94 -23.90 16.64
C PRO A 187 15.94 -23.34 15.63
N GLU A 188 15.77 -23.61 14.33
CA GLU A 188 16.62 -23.07 13.27
C GLU A 188 16.38 -21.57 13.07
N PRO A 189 17.42 -20.74 12.90
CA PRO A 189 17.29 -19.30 12.69
C PRO A 189 16.91 -18.98 11.23
N ARG A 190 15.76 -19.50 10.77
CA ARG A 190 15.23 -19.29 9.41
C ARG A 190 13.72 -19.10 9.44
N LEU A 191 13.16 -18.52 8.37
CA LEU A 191 11.73 -18.52 8.15
C LEU A 191 11.36 -19.66 7.20
N LEU A 192 10.35 -20.44 7.57
CA LEU A 192 9.76 -21.45 6.70
C LEU A 192 8.32 -21.05 6.38
N LEU A 193 8.12 -20.55 5.17
CA LEU A 193 6.83 -20.08 4.67
C LEU A 193 6.15 -21.23 3.94
N VAL A 194 4.95 -21.60 4.39
CA VAL A 194 4.18 -22.70 3.80
C VAL A 194 2.82 -22.19 3.36
N SER A 195 2.57 -22.26 2.06
CA SER A 195 1.25 -21.99 1.49
C SER A 195 0.55 -23.30 1.17
N HIS A 196 -0.70 -23.42 1.57
CA HIS A 196 -1.56 -24.54 1.24
C HIS A 196 -2.67 -24.07 0.30
N SER A 197 -2.75 -24.66 -0.88
CA SER A 197 -3.76 -24.36 -1.89
C SER A 197 -4.54 -25.62 -2.24
N GLY A 198 -5.87 -25.60 -2.09
CA GLY A 198 -6.76 -26.72 -2.42
C GLY A 198 -7.65 -27.18 -1.26
N GLY A 199 -8.64 -28.01 -1.57
CA GLY A 199 -9.51 -28.63 -0.55
C GLY A 199 -8.78 -29.66 0.31
N ARG A 200 -9.41 -30.11 1.41
CA ARG A 200 -8.82 -31.05 2.38
C ARG A 200 -8.24 -32.35 1.76
N ASP A 201 -8.69 -32.74 0.57
CA ASP A 201 -8.35 -34.04 -0.04
C ASP A 201 -7.42 -33.94 -1.26
N SER A 202 -7.07 -32.74 -1.72
CA SER A 202 -6.23 -32.53 -2.93
C SER A 202 -5.34 -31.27 -2.83
N GLY A 203 -4.96 -30.90 -1.61
CA GLY A 203 -4.14 -29.73 -1.35
C GLY A 203 -2.72 -29.87 -1.90
N VAL A 204 -2.29 -28.88 -2.67
CA VAL A 204 -0.87 -28.66 -2.99
C VAL A 204 -0.29 -27.75 -1.92
N SER A 205 0.81 -28.16 -1.33
CA SER A 205 1.60 -27.33 -0.42
C SER A 205 2.86 -26.84 -1.12
N THR A 206 3.16 -25.56 -0.97
CA THR A 206 4.39 -24.94 -1.44
C THR A 206 5.16 -24.43 -0.24
N GLU A 207 6.42 -24.84 -0.13
CA GLU A 207 7.32 -24.42 0.94
C GLU A 207 8.38 -23.47 0.36
N THR A 208 8.69 -22.43 1.11
CA THR A 208 9.71 -21.44 0.76
C THR A 208 10.52 -21.15 2.02
N GLY A 209 11.80 -21.53 2.00
CA GLY A 209 12.74 -21.23 3.08
C GLY A 209 13.43 -19.90 2.82
N CYS A 210 13.51 -19.06 3.85
CA CYS A 210 14.28 -17.82 3.84
C CYS A 210 15.32 -17.90 4.95
N ASP A 211 16.59 -17.95 4.56
CA ASP A 211 17.72 -18.03 5.49
C ASP A 211 18.34 -16.63 5.75
N SER A 212 17.97 -15.65 4.93
CA SER A 212 18.41 -14.26 5.03
C SER A 212 17.26 -13.28 4.74
N LEU A 213 17.45 -12.01 5.14
CA LEU A 213 16.50 -10.94 4.79
C LEU A 213 16.46 -10.66 3.29
N ASP A 214 17.52 -10.99 2.55
CA ASP A 214 17.57 -10.80 1.11
C ASP A 214 16.62 -11.72 0.36
N ASP A 215 16.28 -12.87 0.95
CA ASP A 215 15.31 -13.83 0.42
C ASP A 215 13.87 -13.29 0.47
N LEU A 216 13.62 -12.17 1.17
CA LEU A 216 12.31 -11.52 1.26
C LEU A 216 12.14 -10.39 0.23
N ARG A 217 13.15 -10.08 -0.59
CA ARG A 217 13.18 -8.86 -1.42
C ARG A 217 12.09 -8.79 -2.49
N ASP A 218 11.60 -9.94 -2.96
CA ASP A 218 10.57 -10.04 -4.00
C ASP A 218 9.15 -10.19 -3.43
N TYR A 219 8.93 -9.86 -2.14
CA TYR A 219 7.61 -9.83 -1.50
C TYR A 219 6.55 -9.05 -2.29
N CYS A 220 6.98 -8.05 -3.07
CA CYS A 220 6.12 -7.20 -3.89
C CYS A 220 5.83 -7.77 -5.30
N GLN A 221 6.37 -8.95 -5.64
CA GLN A 221 6.12 -9.64 -6.90
C GLN A 221 5.03 -10.70 -6.69
N PRO A 222 3.79 -10.51 -7.19
CA PRO A 222 2.67 -11.41 -6.88
C PRO A 222 2.86 -12.88 -7.31
N HIS A 223 3.76 -13.13 -8.26
CA HIS A 223 4.08 -14.45 -8.77
C HIS A 223 5.27 -15.11 -8.07
N ALA A 224 5.99 -14.38 -7.20
CA ALA A 224 7.08 -14.97 -6.44
C ALA A 224 6.55 -16.01 -5.44
N PRO A 225 7.21 -17.17 -5.29
CA PRO A 225 6.81 -18.19 -4.33
C PRO A 225 6.73 -17.60 -2.91
N GLY A 226 5.58 -17.77 -2.24
CA GLY A 226 5.41 -17.27 -0.88
C GLY A 226 5.30 -15.75 -0.75
N ALA A 227 5.14 -14.97 -1.84
CA ALA A 227 5.12 -13.49 -1.81
C ALA A 227 4.17 -12.91 -0.75
N LEU A 228 2.96 -13.47 -0.63
CA LEU A 228 1.98 -13.03 0.38
C LEU A 228 2.48 -13.26 1.81
N LEU A 229 3.16 -14.38 2.07
CA LEU A 229 3.72 -14.70 3.38
C LEU A 229 4.96 -13.84 3.67
N MET A 230 5.81 -13.59 2.66
CA MET A 230 6.94 -12.66 2.78
C MET A 230 6.50 -11.24 3.11
N ALA A 231 5.41 -10.77 2.50
CA ALA A 231 4.85 -9.45 2.78
C ALA A 231 4.43 -9.29 4.25
N VAL A 232 3.97 -10.34 4.92
CA VAL A 232 3.68 -10.31 6.36
C VAL A 232 4.95 -10.05 7.16
N CYS A 233 6.07 -10.70 6.81
CA CYS A 233 7.36 -10.53 7.50
C CYS A 233 8.00 -9.16 7.29
N VAL A 234 7.68 -8.46 6.19
CA VAL A 234 8.24 -7.14 5.86
C VAL A 234 7.37 -5.99 6.38
N CYS A 235 6.05 -6.18 6.43
CA CYS A 235 5.09 -5.14 6.80
C CYS A 235 4.69 -5.17 8.30
N SER A 236 5.29 -6.05 9.11
CA SER A 236 5.10 -6.11 10.57
C SER A 236 6.24 -5.45 11.32
#